data_AF-V4NI10-F1
#
_entry.id   AF-V4NI10-F1
#
_cell.length_a   1.000
_cell.length_b   1.000
_cell.length_c   1.000
_cell.angle_alpha   90.00
_cell.angle_beta   90.00
_cell.angle_gamma   90.00
#
_symmetry.space_group_name_H-M   'P 1'
#
loop_
_entity.id
_entity.type
_entity.pdbx_description
1 polymer ?
#
loop_
_entity_poly.entity_id
_entity_poly.type
_entity_poly.pdbx_seq_one_letter_code
_entity_poly.pdbx_strand_id
1 'polypeptide(L)'
;MVRETKRDAVMAEAILDAVKRTGGRVRVSFNHRYAPFRSQIKEILISGAIGDILSVDFHWLINTVHGADYFRRWHGNTSISGGVMVHRATHPFDLVNWWLSDMPVTVTATGKRDVYTPAMAKLS
;
A
#
# COMPACT_ATOMS: atom_id res chain seq x y z
N MET A 1 -10.45 -19.49 7.93
CA MET A 1 -9.42 -18.49 8.31
C MET A 1 -8.55 -18.23 7.09
N VAL A 2 -8.84 -17.18 6.32
CA VAL A 2 -7.99 -16.76 5.18
C VAL A 2 -6.73 -16.16 5.79
N ARG A 3 -5.59 -16.86 5.66
CA ARG A 3 -4.29 -16.29 6.02
C ARG A 3 -3.88 -15.37 4.86
N GLU A 4 -3.72 -14.09 5.12
CA GLU A 4 -3.11 -13.19 4.12
C GLU A 4 -1.67 -13.64 3.86
N THR A 5 -1.37 -13.99 2.62
CA THR A 5 -0.09 -14.56 2.20
C THR A 5 0.91 -13.50 1.72
N LYS A 6 0.71 -12.21 2.04
CA LYS A 6 1.51 -11.10 1.49
C LYS A 6 1.94 -10.04 2.52
N ARG A 7 2.09 -10.43 3.78
CA ARG A 7 2.46 -9.47 4.84
C ARG A 7 3.97 -9.16 4.89
N ASP A 8 4.80 -9.98 4.25
CA ASP A 8 6.26 -9.85 4.23
C ASP A 8 6.87 -10.46 2.95
N ALA A 9 8.16 -10.19 2.72
CA ALA A 9 8.89 -10.63 1.53
C ALA A 9 9.08 -12.17 1.47
N VAL A 10 9.21 -12.83 2.63
CA VAL A 10 9.39 -14.29 2.69
C VAL A 10 8.15 -15.00 2.18
N MET A 11 6.96 -14.54 2.58
CA MET A 11 5.70 -15.08 2.07
C MET A 11 5.50 -14.77 0.58
N ALA A 12 5.93 -13.59 0.13
CA ALA A 12 5.87 -13.23 -1.29
C ALA A 12 6.73 -14.19 -2.13
N GLU A 13 7.95 -14.50 -1.70
CA GLU A 13 8.81 -15.49 -2.39
C GLU A 13 8.16 -16.88 -2.39
N ALA A 14 7.56 -17.30 -1.26
CA ALA A 14 6.87 -18.59 -1.19
C ALA A 14 5.70 -18.71 -2.20
N ILE A 15 4.99 -17.61 -2.47
CA ILE A 15 3.99 -17.57 -3.55
C ILE A 15 4.66 -17.73 -4.92
N LEU A 16 5.76 -17.01 -5.16
CA LEU A 16 6.48 -17.10 -6.44
C LEU A 16 7.02 -18.53 -6.68
N ASP A 17 7.56 -19.18 -5.65
CA ASP A 17 8.02 -20.56 -5.74
C ASP A 17 6.89 -21.55 -5.99
N ALA A 18 5.72 -21.34 -5.36
CA ALA A 18 4.53 -22.14 -5.64
C ALA A 18 4.07 -21.96 -7.10
N VAL A 19 4.10 -20.73 -7.62
CA VAL A 19 3.80 -20.43 -9.03
C VAL A 19 4.77 -21.14 -9.96
N LYS A 20 6.09 -21.07 -9.70
CA LYS A 20 7.13 -21.76 -10.48
C LYS A 20 6.91 -23.28 -10.50
N ARG A 21 6.61 -23.88 -9.34
CA ARG A 21 6.43 -25.34 -9.20
C ARG A 21 5.15 -25.86 -9.85
N THR A 22 4.07 -25.08 -9.84
CA THR A 22 2.75 -25.53 -10.31
C THR A 22 2.41 -25.08 -11.73
N GLY A 23 3.15 -24.13 -12.29
CA GLY A 23 2.79 -23.47 -13.54
C GLY A 23 1.53 -22.59 -13.43
N GLY A 24 1.07 -22.32 -12.21
CA GLY A 24 -0.08 -21.47 -11.94
C GLY A 24 0.15 -20.01 -12.31
N ARG A 25 -0.90 -19.18 -12.18
CA ARG A 25 -0.80 -17.73 -12.41
C ARG A 25 -1.36 -16.97 -11.22
N VAL A 26 -0.63 -15.96 -10.77
CA VAL A 26 -1.05 -15.03 -9.73
C VAL A 26 -1.00 -13.62 -10.29
N ARG A 27 -2.07 -12.84 -10.04
CA ARG A 27 -2.11 -11.40 -10.33
C ARG A 27 -2.31 -10.64 -9.03
N VAL A 28 -1.56 -9.56 -8.86
CA VAL A 28 -1.77 -8.60 -7.77
C VAL A 28 -2.68 -7.50 -8.29
N SER A 29 -3.80 -7.27 -7.59
CA SER A 29 -4.82 -6.32 -8.02
C SER A 29 -4.59 -4.96 -7.38
N PHE A 30 -3.82 -4.10 -8.04
CA PHE A 30 -3.74 -2.67 -7.68
C PHE A 30 -4.95 -1.94 -8.28
N ASN A 31 -6.10 -2.06 -7.61
CA ASN A 31 -7.40 -1.53 -8.05
C ASN A 31 -7.35 -0.05 -8.43
N HIS A 32 -6.49 0.71 -7.76
CA HIS A 32 -6.27 2.12 -8.01
C HIS A 32 -5.81 2.44 -9.44
N ARG A 33 -5.12 1.54 -10.12
CA ARG A 33 -4.72 1.75 -11.53
C ARG A 33 -5.90 1.75 -12.50
N TYR A 34 -7.09 1.33 -12.07
CA TYR A 34 -8.31 1.28 -12.89
C TYR A 34 -9.26 2.45 -12.67
N ALA A 35 -8.95 3.37 -11.75
CA ALA A 35 -9.78 4.57 -11.56
C ALA A 35 -9.51 5.56 -12.71
N PRO A 36 -10.55 6.04 -13.44
CA PRO A 36 -10.35 6.87 -14.64
C PRO A 36 -9.43 8.06 -14.42
N PHE A 37 -9.61 8.79 -13.31
CA PHE A 37 -8.79 9.96 -13.00
C PHE A 37 -7.30 9.64 -12.82
N ARG A 38 -6.96 8.43 -12.35
CA ARG A 38 -5.56 8.04 -12.10
C ARG A 38 -4.87 7.63 -13.40
N SER A 39 -5.60 7.00 -14.31
CA SER A 39 -5.13 6.69 -15.66
C SER A 39 -4.94 7.96 -16.48
N GLN A 40 -5.82 8.95 -16.36
CA GLN A 40 -5.65 10.25 -17.01
C GLN A 40 -4.39 10.98 -16.54
N ILE A 41 -4.10 10.97 -15.23
CA ILE A 41 -2.83 11.50 -14.71
C ILE A 41 -1.66 10.77 -15.37
N LYS A 42 -1.70 9.43 -15.44
CA LYS A 42 -0.64 8.65 -16.08
C LYS A 42 -0.42 9.04 -17.54
N GLU A 43 -1.49 9.24 -18.30
CA GLU A 43 -1.44 9.66 -19.71
C GLU A 43 -0.79 11.04 -19.86
N ILE A 44 -1.17 12.01 -19.02
CA ILE A 44 -0.57 13.36 -19.00
C ILE A 44 0.94 13.25 -18.72
N LEU A 45 1.34 12.47 -17.72
CA LEU A 45 2.75 12.29 -17.38
C LEU A 45 3.54 11.62 -18.52
N ILE A 46 3.02 10.54 -19.13
CA ILE A 46 3.69 9.86 -20.26
C ILE A 46 3.80 10.78 -21.48
N SER A 47 2.81 11.63 -21.74
CA SER A 47 2.83 12.54 -22.90
C SER A 47 3.94 13.60 -22.84
N GLY A 48 4.61 13.75 -21.70
CA GLY A 48 5.62 14.78 -21.50
C GLY A 48 5.05 16.19 -21.35
N ALA A 49 3.74 16.33 -21.14
CA ALA A 49 3.05 17.62 -21.09
C ALA A 49 3.58 18.58 -19.99
N ILE A 50 4.26 18.05 -18.96
CA ILE A 50 4.85 18.82 -17.86
C ILE A 50 6.38 18.77 -17.82
N GLY A 51 7.02 18.19 -18.84
CA GLY A 51 8.47 17.95 -18.86
C GLY A 51 8.91 16.88 -17.86
N ASP A 52 10.15 16.98 -17.39
CA ASP A 52 10.75 16.02 -16.47
C ASP A 52 10.23 16.19 -15.04
N ILE A 53 9.87 15.06 -14.41
CA ILE A 53 9.41 15.04 -13.03
C ILE A 53 10.62 15.01 -12.10
N LEU A 54 10.88 16.13 -11.43
CA LEU A 54 12.01 16.24 -10.49
C LEU A 54 11.64 15.86 -9.05
N SER A 55 10.37 16.03 -8.68
CA SER A 55 9.89 15.76 -7.32
C SER A 55 8.39 15.46 -7.32
N VAL A 56 7.97 14.62 -6.36
CA VAL A 56 6.56 14.31 -6.11
C VAL A 56 6.30 14.44 -4.61
N ASP A 57 5.25 15.19 -4.27
CA ASP A 57 4.68 15.19 -2.93
C ASP A 57 3.29 14.54 -2.97
N PHE A 58 3.01 13.67 -2.01
CA PHE A 58 1.79 12.88 -2.00
C PHE A 58 1.24 12.72 -0.58
N HIS A 59 0.02 13.21 -0.39
CA HIS A 59 -0.68 13.14 0.89
C HIS A 59 -1.91 12.24 0.80
N TRP A 60 -1.97 11.25 1.71
CA TRP A 60 -3.15 10.41 1.88
C TRP A 60 -3.66 10.51 3.31
N LEU A 61 -4.65 11.37 3.52
CA LEU A 61 -5.22 11.65 4.82
C LEU A 61 -6.45 10.76 5.05
N ILE A 62 -6.56 10.22 6.25
CA ILE A 62 -7.76 9.49 6.71
C ILE A 62 -8.20 10.07 8.04
N ASN A 63 -9.52 10.17 8.23
CA ASN A 63 -10.06 10.61 9.50
C ASN A 63 -9.89 9.53 10.59
N THR A 64 -9.97 9.95 11.84
CA THR A 64 -9.72 9.09 13.01
C THR A 64 -10.82 8.05 13.22
N VAL A 65 -12.04 8.33 12.78
CA VAL A 65 -13.19 7.41 12.86
C VAL A 65 -12.96 6.20 11.96
N HIS A 66 -12.65 6.44 10.68
CA HIS A 66 -12.32 5.40 9.71
C HIS A 66 -11.08 4.62 10.11
N GLY A 67 -10.08 5.29 10.70
CA GLY A 67 -8.90 4.63 11.23
C GLY A 67 -9.19 3.70 12.41
N ALA A 68 -10.15 4.03 13.28
CA ALA A 68 -10.49 3.21 14.45
C ALA A 68 -10.95 1.80 14.06
N ASP A 69 -11.72 1.68 12.97
CA ASP A 69 -12.19 0.38 12.46
C ASP A 69 -11.05 -0.56 12.04
N TYR A 70 -9.91 -0.02 11.59
CA TYR A 70 -8.73 -0.84 11.31
C TYR A 70 -8.14 -1.43 12.59
N PHE A 71 -8.00 -0.62 13.63
CA PHE A 71 -7.39 -1.06 14.89
C PHE A 71 -8.29 -2.01 15.70
N ARG A 72 -9.61 -2.00 15.48
CA ARG A 72 -10.56 -2.90 16.16
C ARG A 72 -10.69 -4.29 15.52
N ARG A 73 -10.13 -4.48 14.32
CA ARG A 73 -10.23 -5.73 13.54
C ARG A 73 -8.86 -6.38 13.40
N TRP A 74 -8.81 -7.51 12.69
CA TRP A 74 -7.56 -8.24 12.42
C TRP A 74 -6.48 -7.35 11.77
N HIS A 75 -6.85 -6.28 11.06
CA HIS A 75 -5.92 -5.31 10.48
C HIS A 75 -5.00 -4.64 11.53
N GLY A 76 -5.48 -4.45 12.76
CA GLY A 76 -4.70 -3.90 13.88
C GLY A 76 -3.66 -4.88 14.43
N ASN A 77 -3.79 -6.18 14.12
CA ASN A 77 -2.79 -7.17 14.48
C ASN A 77 -1.67 -7.18 13.43
N THR A 78 -0.54 -6.54 13.76
CA THR A 78 0.63 -6.43 12.87
C THR A 78 1.23 -7.77 12.50
N SER A 79 1.10 -8.79 13.36
CA SER A 79 1.58 -10.13 13.03
C SER A 79 0.78 -10.73 11.88
N ILE A 80 -0.44 -10.28 11.62
CA ILE A 80 -1.29 -10.76 10.52
C ILE A 80 -1.20 -9.80 9.33
N SER A 81 -1.38 -8.49 9.56
CA SER A 81 -1.53 -7.49 8.51
C SER A 81 -0.22 -6.92 7.95
N GLY A 82 0.91 -7.13 8.62
CA GLY A 82 2.15 -6.40 8.32
C GLY A 82 2.12 -4.93 8.76
N GLY A 83 1.05 -4.51 9.47
CA GLY A 83 0.87 -3.13 9.93
C GLY A 83 0.38 -2.18 8.85
N VAL A 84 0.12 -0.92 9.23
CA VAL A 84 -0.51 0.08 8.36
C VAL A 84 0.32 0.37 7.10
N MET A 85 1.64 0.35 7.19
CA MET A 85 2.50 0.59 6.02
C MET A 85 2.31 -0.49 4.95
N VAL A 86 2.30 -1.77 5.34
CA VAL A 86 2.09 -2.87 4.39
C VAL A 86 0.63 -2.93 3.95
N HIS A 87 -0.30 -2.83 4.89
CA HIS A 87 -1.72 -3.02 4.62
C HIS A 87 -2.36 -1.87 3.83
N ARG A 88 -1.90 -0.63 4.01
CA ARG A 88 -2.55 0.55 3.43
C ARG A 88 -1.63 1.39 2.56
N ALA A 89 -0.35 1.54 2.91
CA ALA A 89 0.56 2.39 2.16
C ALA A 89 1.05 1.76 0.85
N THR A 90 0.90 0.44 0.68
CA THR A 90 1.23 -0.26 -0.57
C THR A 90 0.45 0.26 -1.77
N HIS A 91 -0.82 0.62 -1.60
CA HIS A 91 -1.66 1.17 -2.66
C HIS A 91 -1.20 2.54 -3.19
N PRO A 92 -0.99 3.57 -2.34
CA PRO A 92 -0.46 4.84 -2.81
C PRO A 92 1.00 4.75 -3.25
N PHE A 93 1.82 3.91 -2.61
CA PHE A 93 3.21 3.71 -3.02
C PHE A 93 3.31 3.09 -4.42
N ASP A 94 2.50 2.05 -4.68
CA ASP A 94 2.34 1.48 -6.02
C ASP A 94 1.89 2.52 -7.05
N LEU A 95 0.94 3.37 -6.67
CA LEU A 95 0.38 4.37 -7.57
C LEU A 95 1.42 5.40 -8.00
N VAL A 96 2.26 5.88 -7.08
CA VAL A 96 3.34 6.82 -7.40
C VAL A 96 4.35 6.17 -8.33
N ASN A 97 4.81 4.96 -8.02
CA ASN A 97 5.74 4.22 -8.89
C ASN A 97 5.12 3.98 -10.28
N TRP A 98 3.83 3.63 -10.32
CA TRP A 98 3.10 3.44 -11.56
C TRP A 98 2.99 4.74 -12.35
N TRP A 99 2.70 5.88 -11.72
CA TRP A 99 2.66 7.20 -12.37
C TRP A 99 4.00 7.62 -12.94
N LEU A 100 5.09 7.33 -12.23
CA LEU A 100 6.44 7.68 -12.67
C LEU A 100 7.04 6.69 -13.68
N SER A 101 6.45 5.49 -13.82
CA SER A 101 7.09 4.37 -14.54
C SER A 101 8.49 4.05 -13.98
N ASP A 102 8.68 4.23 -12.67
CA ASP A 102 10.00 4.13 -12.05
C ASP A 102 9.94 3.36 -10.72
N MET A 103 11.12 2.90 -10.28
CA MET A 103 11.31 2.13 -9.07
C MET A 103 12.27 2.85 -8.12
N PRO A 104 11.98 2.86 -6.81
CA PRO A 104 12.81 3.56 -5.83
C PRO A 104 14.16 2.87 -5.66
N VAL A 105 15.24 3.66 -5.63
CA VAL A 105 16.60 3.21 -5.27
C VAL A 105 16.77 3.12 -3.74
N THR A 106 16.10 3.98 -2.99
CA THR A 106 16.16 4.02 -1.52
C THR A 106 14.80 4.43 -0.97
N VAL A 107 14.43 3.83 0.17
CA VAL A 107 13.16 4.10 0.86
C VAL A 107 13.43 4.30 2.34
N THR A 108 12.89 5.38 2.90
CA THR A 108 12.88 5.64 4.34
C THR A 108 11.44 5.82 4.81
N ALA A 109 11.11 5.30 5.99
CA ALA A 109 9.79 5.44 6.57
C ALA A 109 9.89 5.86 8.04
N THR A 110 9.05 6.81 8.43
CA THR A 110 8.88 7.24 9.83
C THR A 110 7.40 7.11 10.18
N GLY A 111 7.11 6.60 11.38
CA GLY A 111 5.73 6.42 11.84
C GLY A 111 5.63 6.48 13.35
N LYS A 112 4.43 6.84 13.83
CA LYS A 112 4.11 6.93 15.26
C LYS A 112 2.68 6.43 15.50
N ARG A 113 2.43 5.85 16.68
CA ARG A 113 1.09 5.43 17.13
C ARG A 113 0.63 6.32 18.26
N ASP A 114 -0.04 7.41 17.91
CA ASP A 114 -0.55 8.40 18.88
C ASP A 114 -2.01 8.18 19.26
N VAL A 115 -2.87 7.97 18.27
CA VAL A 115 -4.34 8.00 18.48
C VAL A 115 -4.88 6.68 19.03
N TYR A 116 -4.44 5.53 18.50
CA TYR A 116 -5.02 4.23 18.82
C TYR A 116 -4.19 3.51 19.88
N THR A 117 -4.21 4.04 21.10
CA THR A 117 -3.50 3.49 22.26
C THR A 117 -4.48 2.99 23.32
N PRO A 118 -4.09 2.03 24.19
CA PRO A 118 -4.94 1.59 25.29
C PRO A 118 -5.40 2.73 26.21
N ALA A 119 -4.60 3.80 26.33
CA ALA A 119 -4.94 4.98 27.12
C ALA A 119 -6.09 5.79 26.50
N MET A 120 -6.10 5.95 25.18
CA MET A 120 -7.16 6.68 24.47
C MET A 120 -8.45 5.85 24.28
N ALA A 121 -8.38 4.52 24.45
CA ALA A 121 -9.54 3.64 24.32
C ALA A 121 -10.59 3.80 25.44
N LYS A 122 -10.26 4.48 26.55
CA LYS A 122 -11.16 4.71 27.69
C LYS A 122 -12.02 5.97 27.57
N LEU A 123 -11.83 6.77 26.52
CA LEU A 123 -12.43 8.10 26.37
C LEU A 123 -13.47 8.18 25.24
N SER A 124 -13.89 7.05 24.67
CA SER A 124 -14.89 6.95 23.59
C SER A 124 -16.09 6.11 23.98
#